data_AF-A0AAN7APT0-F1
#
_entry.id   AF-A0AAN7APT0-F1
#
_cell.length_a   1.000
_cell.length_b   1.000
_cell.length_c   1.000
_cell.angle_alpha   90.00
_cell.angle_beta   90.00
_cell.angle_gamma   90.00
#
_symmetry.space_group_name_H-M   'P 1'
#
loop_
_entity.id
_entity.type
_entity.pdbx_description
1 polymer ?
#
loop_
_entity_poly.entity_id
_entity_poly.type
_entity_poly.pdbx_seq_one_letter_code
_entity_poly.pdbx_strand_id
1 'polypeptide(L)'
;MSSLSSLSGLIDFSAAEPLFANEQERAQAVGRFHRIVHHFEALEQPASRYGEGYNRPALVRLTFEYACSQESKDRFLGAFFRSLAIGMLDDHNVNLSDDSVVANFREAVFGFAEFLMANLFLPLRATTNKTPQPSPVYHAAVQQAQTQEDQQPIQDFEGTPERLSTLRGSCLTRDRHRCVITHTFDIREALERLRRPPATDDDGNPLDMSNNGGLEVAHILPYAFTKEENAESRKATIAMLNILDSSVMQIIEGADMHRPYNAITLSLEMRQRFGQFHVFFERIVDADTPPHTYRINSFLPFSNQFPVTRTLSTYPSIDPPSERLLALHSAIGHILHLSGAGAYIEILLRDMEAGVVREDGSTQLGDLLSIALQMKG
;
A
#
# COMPACT_ATOMS: atom_id res chain seq x y z
N MET A 1 -19.94 15.67 10.88
CA MET A 1 -18.99 15.10 11.85
C MET A 1 -19.58 14.00 12.74
N SER A 2 -20.86 13.63 12.63
CA SER A 2 -21.48 12.58 13.47
C SER A 2 -21.75 11.23 12.76
N SER A 3 -21.57 11.11 11.45
CA SER A 3 -21.88 9.86 10.70
C SER A 3 -20.71 8.89 10.52
N LEU A 4 -19.46 9.37 10.56
CA LEU A 4 -18.28 8.50 10.36
C LEU A 4 -17.90 7.70 11.62
N SER A 5 -18.21 8.23 12.81
CA SER A 5 -17.91 7.57 14.09
C SER A 5 -18.81 6.36 14.39
N SER A 6 -19.99 6.26 13.77
CA SER A 6 -20.94 5.18 14.07
C SER A 6 -20.65 3.87 13.33
N LEU A 7 -19.94 3.92 12.20
CA LEU A 7 -19.57 2.71 11.45
C LEU A 7 -18.41 1.94 12.08
N SER A 8 -17.46 2.61 12.75
CA SER A 8 -16.29 1.97 13.34
C SER A 8 -16.64 0.99 14.47
N GLY A 9 -17.76 1.18 15.16
CA GLY A 9 -18.25 0.26 16.19
C GLY A 9 -19.09 -0.91 15.65
N LEU A 10 -19.45 -0.89 14.36
CA LEU A 10 -20.43 -1.81 13.76
C LEU A 10 -19.81 -2.94 12.92
N ILE A 11 -18.51 -2.85 12.63
CA ILE A 11 -17.85 -3.81 11.74
C ILE A 11 -16.79 -4.58 12.55
N ASP A 12 -17.18 -5.74 13.05
CA ASP A 12 -16.26 -6.74 13.56
C ASP A 12 -15.77 -7.64 12.42
N PHE A 13 -14.45 -7.66 12.21
CA PHE A 13 -13.77 -8.44 11.18
C PHE A 13 -13.15 -9.73 11.73
N SER A 14 -13.31 -9.98 13.03
CA SER A 14 -12.98 -11.23 13.71
C SER A 14 -14.12 -12.24 13.52
N ALA A 15 -14.13 -12.95 12.40
CA ALA A 15 -14.92 -14.17 12.27
C ALA A 15 -13.99 -15.37 12.11
N ALA A 16 -14.01 -16.26 13.10
CA ALA A 16 -13.35 -17.57 13.07
C ALA A 16 -14.20 -18.64 12.35
N GLU A 17 -15.42 -18.29 11.95
CA GLU A 17 -16.33 -19.17 11.20
C GLU A 17 -16.43 -18.73 9.73
N PRO A 18 -16.59 -19.69 8.79
CA PRO A 18 -16.82 -19.38 7.38
C PRO A 18 -18.08 -18.53 7.22
N LEU A 19 -17.98 -17.40 6.52
CA LEU A 19 -19.12 -16.50 6.30
C LEU A 19 -20.27 -17.17 5.50
N PHE A 20 -19.91 -18.12 4.64
CA PHE A 20 -20.84 -18.85 3.78
C PHE A 20 -20.73 -20.35 4.06
N ALA A 21 -21.87 -21.03 4.10
CA ALA A 21 -21.92 -22.48 4.31
C ALA A 21 -21.49 -23.26 3.05
N ASN A 22 -21.64 -22.66 1.87
CA ASN A 22 -21.32 -23.27 0.58
C ASN A 22 -21.05 -22.23 -0.52
N GLU A 23 -20.60 -22.70 -1.68
CA GLU A 23 -20.27 -21.83 -2.82
C GLU A 23 -21.50 -21.16 -3.46
N GLN A 24 -22.69 -21.75 -3.32
CA GLN A 24 -23.92 -21.19 -3.85
C GLN A 24 -24.32 -19.91 -3.09
N GLU A 25 -24.25 -19.94 -1.76
CA GLU A 25 -24.48 -18.76 -0.91
C GLU A 25 -23.48 -17.64 -1.24
N ARG A 26 -22.20 -17.99 -1.41
CA ARG A 26 -21.17 -17.04 -1.83
C ARG A 26 -21.51 -16.42 -3.19
N ALA A 27 -21.83 -17.24 -4.19
CA ALA A 27 -22.18 -16.77 -5.53
C ALA A 27 -23.42 -15.86 -5.51
N GLN A 28 -24.42 -16.17 -4.68
CA GLN A 28 -25.59 -15.31 -4.47
C GLN A 28 -25.21 -13.95 -3.89
N ALA A 29 -24.38 -13.93 -2.83
CA ALA A 29 -23.91 -12.69 -2.22
C ALA A 29 -23.07 -11.84 -3.19
N VAL A 30 -22.16 -12.48 -3.95
CA VAL A 30 -21.36 -11.83 -5.01
C VAL A 30 -22.26 -11.26 -6.11
N GLY A 31 -23.25 -12.01 -6.59
CA GLY A 31 -24.20 -11.54 -7.58
C GLY A 31 -25.07 -10.39 -7.08
N ARG A 32 -25.47 -10.40 -5.80
CA ARG A 32 -26.18 -9.29 -5.16
C ARG A 32 -25.28 -8.04 -5.05
N PHE A 33 -24.03 -8.22 -4.62
CA PHE A 33 -23.04 -7.15 -4.54
C PHE A 33 -22.81 -6.46 -5.89
N HIS A 34 -22.48 -7.22 -6.94
CA HIS A 34 -22.23 -6.67 -8.27
C HIS A 34 -23.44 -5.92 -8.83
N ARG A 35 -24.66 -6.44 -8.63
CA ARG A 35 -25.88 -5.75 -9.09
C ARG A 35 -26.06 -4.38 -8.44
N ILE A 36 -25.85 -4.28 -7.13
CA ILE A 36 -25.96 -3.01 -6.39
C ILE A 36 -24.89 -2.03 -6.87
N VAL A 37 -23.63 -2.47 -6.90
CA VAL A 37 -22.51 -1.55 -7.19
C VAL A 37 -22.49 -1.11 -8.65
N HIS A 38 -22.71 -2.02 -9.60
CA HIS A 38 -22.75 -1.66 -11.03
C HIS A 38 -23.90 -0.72 -11.37
N HIS A 39 -25.05 -0.84 -10.68
CA HIS A 39 -26.15 0.10 -10.87
C HIS A 39 -25.70 1.54 -10.57
N PHE A 40 -25.03 1.77 -9.43
CA PHE A 40 -24.55 3.11 -9.08
C PHE A 40 -23.32 3.54 -9.89
N GLU A 41 -22.44 2.61 -10.26
CA GLU A 41 -21.28 2.92 -11.11
C GLU A 41 -21.71 3.40 -12.51
N ALA A 42 -22.76 2.81 -13.08
CA ALA A 42 -23.31 3.22 -14.38
C ALA A 42 -23.97 4.61 -14.35
N LEU A 43 -24.42 5.06 -13.17
CA LEU A 43 -25.01 6.39 -12.95
C LEU A 43 -23.95 7.45 -12.66
N GLU A 44 -22.77 7.06 -12.18
CA GLU A 44 -21.62 7.96 -12.08
C GLU A 44 -21.07 8.22 -13.48
N GLN A 45 -21.19 9.47 -13.95
CA GLN A 45 -20.39 9.91 -15.08
C GLN A 45 -18.92 9.72 -14.71
N PRO A 46 -18.03 9.34 -15.65
CA PRO A 46 -16.62 9.20 -15.34
C PRO A 46 -16.18 10.51 -14.72
N ALA A 47 -15.81 10.45 -13.42
CA ALA A 47 -15.14 11.56 -12.76
C ALA A 47 -14.08 12.00 -13.78
N SER A 48 -14.21 13.23 -14.27
CA SER A 48 -13.27 13.80 -15.23
C SER A 48 -11.88 13.32 -14.80
N ARG A 49 -11.03 12.87 -15.73
CA ARG A 49 -9.67 12.40 -15.39
C ARG A 49 -8.86 13.42 -14.57
N TYR A 50 -9.40 14.63 -14.34
CA TYR A 50 -8.91 15.71 -13.51
C TYR A 50 -10.02 16.44 -12.69
N GLY A 51 -11.18 15.82 -12.46
CA GLY A 51 -12.34 16.39 -11.74
C GLY A 51 -12.27 16.21 -10.23
N GLU A 52 -13.08 16.98 -9.50
CA GLU A 52 -13.08 17.19 -8.03
C GLU A 52 -13.34 15.95 -7.13
N GLY A 53 -13.21 14.72 -7.66
CA GLY A 53 -13.50 13.48 -6.92
C GLY A 53 -12.97 12.22 -7.59
N TYR A 54 -13.38 11.07 -7.06
CA TYR A 54 -13.09 9.72 -7.58
C TYR A 54 -14.40 8.94 -7.75
N ASN A 55 -14.39 7.88 -8.56
CA ASN A 55 -15.57 7.03 -8.75
C ASN A 55 -15.77 6.13 -7.53
N ARG A 56 -16.74 6.49 -6.68
CA ARG A 56 -17.00 5.83 -5.40
C ARG A 56 -17.49 4.38 -5.56
N PRO A 57 -18.51 4.09 -6.38
CA PRO A 57 -18.89 2.70 -6.67
C PRO A 57 -17.72 1.88 -7.23
N ALA A 58 -16.90 2.44 -8.12
CA ALA A 58 -15.74 1.75 -8.67
C ALA A 58 -14.71 1.45 -7.57
N LEU A 59 -14.44 2.36 -6.64
CA LEU A 59 -13.54 2.09 -5.50
C LEU A 59 -14.02 0.87 -4.70
N VAL A 60 -15.32 0.81 -4.39
CA VAL A 60 -15.93 -0.32 -3.66
C VAL A 60 -15.79 -1.61 -4.46
N ARG A 61 -16.16 -1.60 -5.75
CA ARG A 61 -16.05 -2.77 -6.64
C ARG A 61 -14.61 -3.28 -6.76
N LEU A 62 -13.67 -2.37 -7.04
CA LEU A 62 -12.27 -2.70 -7.25
C LEU A 62 -11.63 -3.23 -5.97
N THR A 63 -12.01 -2.71 -4.79
CA THR A 63 -11.53 -3.24 -3.49
C THR A 63 -11.93 -4.71 -3.32
N PHE A 64 -13.15 -5.09 -3.71
CA PHE A 64 -13.58 -6.49 -3.74
C PHE A 64 -12.82 -7.33 -4.78
N GLU A 65 -12.70 -6.83 -6.02
CA GLU A 65 -12.11 -7.58 -7.12
C GLU A 65 -10.61 -7.87 -6.90
N TYR A 66 -9.88 -6.89 -6.36
CA TYR A 66 -8.44 -6.94 -6.09
C TYR A 66 -8.06 -7.47 -4.71
N ALA A 67 -9.03 -7.86 -3.88
CA ALA A 67 -8.74 -8.60 -2.65
C ALA A 67 -7.95 -9.90 -2.96
N CYS A 68 -6.83 -10.10 -2.28
CA CYS A 68 -5.79 -11.07 -2.58
C CYS A 68 -6.14 -12.52 -2.23
N SER A 69 -7.19 -12.75 -1.45
CA SER A 69 -7.65 -14.09 -1.07
C SER A 69 -9.18 -14.19 -1.10
N GLN A 70 -9.70 -15.42 -1.23
CA GLN A 70 -11.13 -15.65 -1.12
C GLN A 70 -11.67 -15.26 0.26
N GLU A 71 -10.88 -15.49 1.30
CA GLU A 71 -11.20 -15.12 2.68
C GLU A 71 -11.35 -13.59 2.84
N SER A 72 -10.48 -12.80 2.20
CA SER A 72 -10.59 -11.34 2.15
C SER A 72 -11.82 -10.87 1.39
N LYS A 73 -12.14 -11.52 0.26
CA LYS A 73 -13.38 -11.25 -0.49
C LYS A 73 -14.63 -11.48 0.36
N ASP A 74 -14.64 -12.52 1.17
CA ASP A 74 -15.76 -12.81 2.06
C ASP A 74 -15.88 -11.78 3.17
N ARG A 75 -14.76 -11.44 3.83
CA ARG A 75 -14.74 -10.37 4.83
C ARG A 75 -15.23 -9.05 4.24
N PHE A 76 -14.82 -8.74 3.02
CA PHE A 76 -15.30 -7.56 2.30
C PHE A 76 -16.82 -7.59 2.12
N LEU A 77 -17.39 -8.70 1.61
CA LEU A 77 -18.84 -8.83 1.44
C LEU A 77 -19.57 -8.67 2.78
N GLY A 78 -19.07 -9.30 3.84
CA GLY A 78 -19.61 -9.16 5.19
C GLY A 78 -19.61 -7.71 5.68
N ALA A 79 -18.51 -6.99 5.48
CA ALA A 79 -18.42 -5.58 5.84
C ALA A 79 -19.36 -4.69 5.00
N PHE A 80 -19.40 -4.92 3.68
CA PHE A 80 -20.27 -4.19 2.76
C PHE A 80 -21.74 -4.33 3.15
N PHE A 81 -22.25 -5.56 3.23
CA PHE A 81 -23.67 -5.77 3.52
C PHE A 81 -24.09 -5.34 4.94
N ARG A 82 -23.20 -5.48 5.94
CA ARG A 82 -23.42 -4.91 7.28
C ARG A 82 -23.52 -3.40 7.24
N SER A 83 -22.65 -2.73 6.48
CA SER A 83 -22.67 -1.26 6.35
C SER A 83 -23.97 -0.75 5.70
N LEU A 84 -24.54 -1.53 4.78
CA LEU A 84 -25.84 -1.24 4.14
C LEU A 84 -27.05 -1.70 4.98
N ALA A 85 -26.85 -2.39 6.11
CA ALA A 85 -27.90 -2.97 6.95
C ALA A 85 -28.89 -3.88 6.19
N ILE A 86 -28.39 -4.69 5.26
CA ILE A 86 -29.20 -5.65 4.47
C ILE A 86 -28.66 -7.08 4.56
N GLY A 87 -29.52 -8.07 4.34
CA GLY A 87 -29.11 -9.46 4.26
C GLY A 87 -28.35 -9.75 2.95
N MET A 88 -27.26 -10.51 3.07
CA MET A 88 -26.43 -10.92 1.92
C MET A 88 -27.12 -11.99 1.07
N LEU A 89 -27.92 -12.83 1.73
CA LEU A 89 -28.60 -14.00 1.17
C LEU A 89 -30.11 -13.80 1.02
N ASP A 90 -30.59 -12.55 1.12
CA ASP A 90 -32.01 -12.27 0.95
C ASP A 90 -32.44 -12.60 -0.49
N ASP A 91 -33.48 -13.43 -0.62
CA ASP A 91 -34.07 -13.83 -1.91
C ASP A 91 -34.78 -12.66 -2.62
N HIS A 92 -35.19 -11.65 -1.86
CA HIS A 92 -35.76 -10.44 -2.41
C HIS A 92 -34.67 -9.57 -3.02
N ASN A 93 -34.69 -9.45 -4.36
CA ASN A 93 -33.84 -8.51 -5.06
C ASN A 93 -34.09 -7.08 -4.55
N VAL A 94 -33.01 -6.30 -4.44
CA VAL A 94 -33.14 -4.87 -4.14
C VAL A 94 -34.00 -4.23 -5.24
N ASN A 95 -35.10 -3.59 -4.86
CA ASN A 95 -35.96 -2.89 -5.81
C ASN A 95 -35.29 -1.58 -6.24
N LEU A 96 -34.39 -1.66 -7.21
CA LEU A 96 -33.67 -0.53 -7.80
C LEU A 96 -34.54 0.26 -8.80
N SER A 97 -35.86 0.11 -8.76
CA SER A 97 -36.83 0.88 -9.55
C SER A 97 -37.65 1.85 -8.68
N ASP A 98 -37.48 1.82 -7.35
CA ASP A 98 -38.08 2.78 -6.43
C ASP A 98 -37.04 3.86 -6.08
N ASP A 99 -37.33 5.11 -6.43
CA ASP A 99 -36.41 6.24 -6.26
C ASP A 99 -35.97 6.45 -4.81
N SER A 100 -36.84 6.18 -3.83
CA SER A 100 -36.51 6.33 -2.41
C SER A 100 -35.54 5.25 -1.93
N VAL A 101 -35.73 4.02 -2.42
CA VAL A 101 -34.84 2.90 -2.16
C VAL A 101 -33.48 3.15 -2.83
N VAL A 102 -33.48 3.58 -4.09
CA VAL A 102 -32.26 3.92 -4.84
C VAL A 102 -31.46 5.01 -4.12
N ALA A 103 -32.12 6.06 -3.61
CA ALA A 103 -31.45 7.13 -2.87
C ALA A 103 -30.76 6.63 -1.59
N ASN A 104 -31.45 5.80 -0.78
CA ASN A 104 -30.88 5.23 0.44
C ASN A 104 -29.68 4.31 0.14
N PHE A 105 -29.80 3.44 -0.87
CA PHE A 105 -28.70 2.57 -1.27
C PHE A 105 -27.51 3.37 -1.83
N ARG A 106 -27.77 4.45 -2.57
CA ARG A 106 -26.72 5.35 -3.05
C ARG A 106 -25.93 5.94 -1.88
N GLU A 107 -26.63 6.48 -0.89
CA GLU A 107 -25.99 7.06 0.30
C GLU A 107 -25.13 6.03 1.03
N ALA A 108 -25.64 4.81 1.22
CA ALA A 108 -24.90 3.74 1.89
C ALA A 108 -23.66 3.28 1.11
N VAL A 109 -23.76 3.06 -0.21
CA VAL A 109 -22.62 2.68 -1.05
C VAL A 109 -21.57 3.78 -1.08
N PHE A 110 -21.98 5.04 -1.18
CA PHE A 110 -21.07 6.18 -1.19
C PHE A 110 -20.42 6.36 0.19
N GLY A 111 -21.18 6.21 1.27
CA GLY A 111 -20.66 6.25 2.63
C GLY A 111 -19.63 5.14 2.89
N PHE A 112 -19.85 3.93 2.39
CA PHE A 112 -18.87 2.85 2.47
C PHE A 112 -17.60 3.15 1.66
N ALA A 113 -17.72 3.76 0.49
CA ALA A 113 -16.57 4.21 -0.30
C ALA A 113 -15.74 5.27 0.46
N GLU A 114 -16.40 6.27 1.05
CA GLU A 114 -15.71 7.30 1.84
C GLU A 114 -15.06 6.72 3.10
N PHE A 115 -15.69 5.73 3.72
CA PHE A 115 -15.09 5.00 4.83
C PHE A 115 -13.79 4.29 4.42
N LEU A 116 -13.80 3.58 3.28
CA LEU A 116 -12.58 2.96 2.74
C LEU A 116 -11.53 4.00 2.37
N MET A 117 -11.93 5.11 1.74
CA MET A 117 -11.03 6.19 1.38
C MET A 117 -10.31 6.76 2.60
N ALA A 118 -11.06 7.21 3.61
CA ALA A 118 -10.54 7.92 4.76
C ALA A 118 -9.66 7.07 5.68
N ASN A 119 -9.99 5.77 5.79
CA ASN A 119 -9.35 4.91 6.79
C ASN A 119 -8.36 3.90 6.20
N LEU A 120 -8.38 3.65 4.89
CA LEU A 120 -7.45 2.72 4.25
C LEU A 120 -6.57 3.42 3.21
N PHE A 121 -7.18 3.94 2.14
CA PHE A 121 -6.43 4.39 0.96
C PHE A 121 -5.67 5.70 1.16
N LEU A 122 -6.29 6.67 1.85
CA LEU A 122 -5.69 7.96 2.11
C LEU A 122 -4.49 7.86 3.08
N PRO A 123 -4.60 7.19 4.25
CA PRO A 123 -3.46 7.00 5.15
C PRO A 123 -2.31 6.24 4.48
N LEU A 124 -2.62 5.19 3.70
CA LEU A 124 -1.62 4.44 2.94
C LEU A 124 -0.80 5.36 2.04
N ARG A 125 -1.45 6.16 1.20
CA ARG A 125 -0.75 7.00 0.23
C ARG A 125 -0.05 8.21 0.88
N ALA A 126 -0.57 8.73 1.99
CA ALA A 126 0.00 9.89 2.68
C ALA A 126 1.30 9.60 3.45
N THR A 127 1.60 8.32 3.72
CA THR A 127 2.67 7.88 4.63
C THR A 127 3.83 7.16 3.93
N THR A 128 3.58 6.52 2.78
CA THR A 128 4.57 5.72 2.01
C THR A 128 5.91 6.44 1.76
N ASN A 129 5.89 7.74 1.45
CA ASN A 129 7.10 8.50 1.15
C ASN A 129 7.78 9.09 2.39
N LYS A 130 7.13 9.03 3.57
CA LYS A 130 7.61 9.66 4.82
C LYS A 130 8.41 8.73 5.71
N THR A 131 8.60 7.45 5.34
CA THR A 131 9.37 6.51 6.15
C THR A 131 10.83 7.00 6.28
N PRO A 132 11.33 7.23 7.50
CA PRO A 132 12.66 7.78 7.74
C PRO A 132 13.75 6.95 7.04
N GLN A 133 14.66 7.64 6.34
CA GLN A 133 15.87 7.01 5.82
C GLN A 133 17.00 7.15 6.83
N PRO A 134 17.71 6.07 7.19
CA PRO A 134 18.91 6.19 8.00
C PRO A 134 20.00 6.89 7.17
N SER A 135 20.58 7.97 7.70
CA SER A 135 21.77 8.59 7.12
C SER A 135 23.00 7.70 7.37
N PRO A 136 23.98 7.66 6.44
CA PRO A 136 25.21 6.87 6.62
C PRO A 136 26.08 7.32 7.81
N VAL A 137 25.89 8.53 8.35
CA VAL A 137 26.64 9.02 9.51
C VAL A 137 26.38 8.16 10.77
N TYR A 138 25.17 7.62 10.89
CA TYR A 138 24.79 6.80 12.04
C TYR A 138 25.48 5.43 12.05
N HIS A 139 25.83 4.86 10.90
CA HIS A 139 26.54 3.58 10.80
C HIS A 139 27.95 3.65 11.41
N ALA A 140 28.67 4.76 11.17
CA ALA A 140 30.01 4.98 11.74
C ALA A 140 29.96 5.21 13.26
N ALA A 141 28.96 5.94 13.75
CA ALA A 141 28.78 6.21 15.17
C ALA A 141 28.46 4.94 15.98
N VAL A 142 27.68 4.02 15.40
CA VAL A 142 27.26 2.77 16.06
C VAL A 142 28.37 1.73 16.06
N GLN A 143 29.13 1.58 14.97
CA GLN A 143 30.31 0.71 14.96
C GLN A 143 31.37 1.16 15.98
N GLN A 144 31.51 2.48 16.20
CA GLN A 144 32.38 3.03 17.24
C GLN A 144 31.84 2.81 18.66
N ALA A 145 30.52 2.79 18.84
CA ALA A 145 29.90 2.49 20.14
C ALA A 145 30.00 1.01 20.52
N GLN A 146 29.95 0.08 19.55
CA GLN A 146 30.08 -1.37 19.81
C GLN A 146 31.49 -1.81 20.25
N THR A 147 32.51 -0.94 20.11
CA THR A 147 33.85 -1.17 20.68
C THR A 147 33.99 -0.80 22.16
N GLN A 148 32.92 -0.34 22.82
CA GLN A 148 32.90 -0.11 24.26
C GLN A 148 31.79 -0.97 24.89
N GLU A 149 32.21 -2.04 25.57
CA GLU A 149 31.35 -2.89 26.39
C GLU A 149 30.74 -2.11 27.57
N ASP A 150 29.65 -2.68 28.08
CA ASP A 150 28.88 -2.35 29.29
C ASP A 150 27.79 -1.26 29.16
N GLN A 151 26.56 -1.69 28.81
CA GLN A 151 25.34 -1.43 29.62
C GLN A 151 24.05 -1.99 28.98
N GLN A 152 23.32 -2.78 29.79
CA GLN A 152 21.87 -3.06 29.87
C GLN A 152 20.98 -3.19 28.62
N PRO A 153 19.99 -4.13 28.62
CA PRO A 153 19.12 -4.39 27.48
C PRO A 153 18.20 -3.18 27.24
N ILE A 154 18.46 -2.48 26.13
CA ILE A 154 17.63 -1.38 25.65
C ILE A 154 16.25 -1.96 25.31
N GLN A 155 15.21 -1.46 25.99
CA GLN A 155 13.81 -1.77 25.74
C GLN A 155 13.47 -1.55 24.25
N ASP A 156 12.67 -2.47 23.69
CA ASP A 156 12.23 -2.54 22.29
C ASP A 156 11.57 -1.25 21.78
N PHE A 157 12.37 -0.27 21.36
CA PHE A 157 11.88 0.88 20.61
C PHE A 157 11.98 0.59 19.11
N GLU A 158 10.84 0.34 18.48
CA GLU A 158 10.71 0.11 17.05
C GLU A 158 11.02 1.41 16.28
N GLY A 159 12.21 1.48 15.67
CA GLY A 159 12.65 2.65 14.89
C GLY A 159 14.03 3.20 15.25
N THR A 160 14.80 2.54 16.11
CA THR A 160 16.21 2.91 16.39
C THR A 160 17.00 3.08 15.08
N PRO A 161 17.78 4.16 14.90
CA PRO A 161 18.63 4.38 13.73
C PRO A 161 19.47 3.18 13.32
N GLU A 162 19.88 2.36 14.30
CA GLU A 162 20.63 1.11 14.17
C GLU A 162 19.86 0.05 13.35
N ARG A 163 18.60 -0.21 13.70
CA ARG A 163 17.73 -1.18 12.99
C ARG A 163 17.49 -0.75 11.56
N LEU A 164 17.23 0.54 11.33
CA LEU A 164 17.05 1.09 9.99
C LEU A 164 18.33 0.98 9.16
N SER A 165 19.49 1.28 9.76
CA SER A 165 20.79 1.15 9.09
C SER A 165 21.10 -0.29 8.71
N THR A 166 20.79 -1.25 9.60
CA THR A 166 20.96 -2.69 9.38
C THR A 166 20.06 -3.20 8.24
N LEU A 167 18.79 -2.79 8.24
CA LEU A 167 17.86 -3.09 7.15
C LEU A 167 18.40 -2.56 5.83
N ARG A 168 18.89 -1.32 5.82
CA ARG A 168 19.45 -0.69 4.63
C ARG A 168 20.63 -1.46 4.06
N GLY A 169 21.61 -1.82 4.90
CA GLY A 169 22.77 -2.60 4.47
C GLY A 169 22.40 -3.98 3.94
N SER A 170 21.44 -4.63 4.60
CA SER A 170 20.93 -5.95 4.18
C SER A 170 20.24 -5.89 2.81
N CYS A 171 19.35 -4.92 2.59
CA CYS A 171 18.67 -4.73 1.31
C CYS A 171 19.65 -4.37 0.19
N LEU A 172 20.59 -3.45 0.42
CA LEU A 172 21.62 -3.10 -0.56
C LEU A 172 22.44 -4.32 -0.96
N THR A 173 22.88 -5.13 0.01
CA THR A 173 23.65 -6.36 -0.25
C THR A 173 22.83 -7.38 -1.04
N ARG A 174 21.60 -7.67 -0.59
CA ARG A 174 20.69 -8.60 -1.28
C ARG A 174 20.42 -8.16 -2.72
N ASP A 175 20.16 -6.87 -2.91
CA ASP A 175 19.81 -6.29 -4.20
C ASP A 175 21.05 -5.94 -5.05
N ARG A 176 22.23 -6.46 -4.68
CA ARG A 176 23.51 -6.31 -5.42
C ARG A 176 23.87 -4.84 -5.67
N HIS A 177 23.59 -4.00 -4.67
CA HIS A 177 23.82 -2.55 -4.69
C HIS A 177 23.14 -1.82 -5.87
N ARG A 178 22.02 -2.36 -6.35
CA ARG A 178 21.28 -1.82 -7.50
C ARG A 178 19.84 -1.50 -7.13
N CYS A 179 19.29 -0.49 -7.79
CA CYS A 179 17.85 -0.29 -7.86
C CYS A 179 17.22 -1.52 -8.51
N VAL A 180 16.27 -2.17 -7.82
CA VAL A 180 15.63 -3.41 -8.33
C VAL A 180 14.85 -3.21 -9.63
N ILE A 181 14.55 -1.95 -9.99
CA ILE A 181 13.79 -1.58 -11.19
C ILE A 181 14.73 -1.13 -12.32
N THR A 182 15.52 -0.08 -12.08
CA THR A 182 16.33 0.58 -13.12
C THR A 182 17.74 -0.02 -13.26
N HIS A 183 18.14 -0.89 -12.32
CA HIS A 183 19.52 -1.40 -12.18
C HIS A 183 20.59 -0.32 -11.96
N THR A 184 20.18 0.94 -11.72
CA THR A 184 21.07 2.02 -11.29
C THR A 184 21.86 1.57 -10.06
N PHE A 185 23.17 1.71 -10.10
CA PHE A 185 24.07 1.22 -9.05
C PHE A 185 24.31 2.29 -7.98
N ASP A 186 24.53 1.90 -6.72
CA ASP A 186 24.74 2.85 -5.61
C ASP A 186 26.03 3.65 -5.82
N ILE A 187 25.88 4.96 -5.93
CA ILE A 187 27.01 5.86 -6.20
C ILE A 187 28.08 5.83 -5.10
N ARG A 188 27.70 5.59 -3.82
CA ARG A 188 28.69 5.54 -2.73
C ARG A 188 29.47 4.24 -2.82
N GLU A 189 28.80 3.11 -3.05
CA GLU A 189 29.46 1.83 -3.27
C GLU A 189 30.42 1.88 -4.45
N ALA A 190 30.01 2.50 -5.58
CA ALA A 190 30.89 2.69 -6.73
C ALA A 190 32.15 3.49 -6.38
N LEU A 191 32.00 4.61 -5.67
CA LEU A 191 33.12 5.45 -5.24
C LEU A 191 34.06 4.72 -4.27
N GLU A 192 33.54 3.85 -3.41
CA GLU A 192 34.35 3.04 -2.50
C GLU A 192 35.15 1.97 -3.25
N ARG A 193 34.53 1.26 -4.19
CA ARG A 193 35.21 0.23 -5.00
C ARG A 193 36.25 0.81 -5.94
N LEU A 194 36.06 2.01 -6.47
CA LEU A 194 37.08 2.70 -7.27
C LEU A 194 38.39 2.95 -6.51
N ARG A 195 38.35 3.00 -5.17
CA ARG A 195 39.55 3.14 -4.34
C ARG A 195 40.34 1.82 -4.20
N ARG A 196 39.78 0.68 -4.63
CA ARG A 196 40.33 -0.67 -4.45
C ARG A 196 40.27 -1.48 -5.75
N PRO A 197 41.28 -1.42 -6.63
CA PRO A 197 41.30 -2.19 -7.87
C PRO A 197 41.41 -3.72 -7.63
N PRO A 198 40.77 -4.56 -8.46
CA PRO A 198 39.93 -4.20 -9.61
C PRO A 198 38.54 -3.71 -9.20
N ALA A 199 38.16 -2.53 -9.69
CA ALA A 199 36.89 -1.89 -9.37
C ALA A 199 35.76 -2.52 -10.21
N THR A 200 35.07 -3.49 -9.61
CA THR A 200 34.02 -4.29 -10.25
C THR A 200 32.70 -4.23 -9.50
N ASP A 201 31.59 -4.45 -10.18
CA ASP A 201 30.27 -4.63 -9.57
C ASP A 201 30.14 -5.99 -8.88
N ASP A 202 28.98 -6.26 -8.28
CA ASP A 202 28.72 -7.50 -7.54
C ASP A 202 28.75 -8.75 -8.43
N ASP A 203 28.63 -8.59 -9.75
CA ASP A 203 28.70 -9.64 -10.77
C ASP A 203 30.13 -9.81 -11.34
N GLY A 204 31.09 -8.99 -10.88
CA GLY A 204 32.47 -9.01 -11.35
C GLY A 204 32.71 -8.22 -12.64
N ASN A 205 31.71 -7.49 -13.14
CA ASN A 205 31.85 -6.64 -14.32
C ASN A 205 32.53 -5.32 -13.96
N PRO A 206 33.25 -4.66 -14.90
CA PRO A 206 33.77 -3.31 -14.66
C PRO A 206 32.64 -2.33 -14.30
N LEU A 207 32.90 -1.44 -13.32
CA LEU A 207 31.92 -0.45 -12.91
C LEU A 207 31.55 0.51 -14.06
N ASP A 208 30.27 0.57 -14.39
CA ASP A 208 29.72 1.55 -15.32
C ASP A 208 29.39 2.86 -14.59
N MET A 209 30.23 3.88 -14.79
CA MET A 209 30.05 5.17 -14.14
C MET A 209 28.90 6.01 -14.69
N SER A 210 28.30 5.61 -15.82
CA SER A 210 27.20 6.34 -16.46
C SER A 210 25.82 6.05 -15.86
N ASN A 211 25.65 4.92 -15.15
CA ASN A 211 24.38 4.47 -14.56
C ASN A 211 24.47 4.30 -13.04
N ASN A 212 24.95 5.33 -12.36
CA ASN A 212 25.03 5.39 -10.90
C ASN A 212 24.08 6.44 -10.33
N GLY A 213 23.60 6.22 -9.11
CA GLY A 213 22.70 7.15 -8.44
C GLY A 213 22.59 6.91 -6.95
N GLY A 214 21.92 7.84 -6.27
CA GLY A 214 21.52 7.63 -4.88
C GLY A 214 20.44 6.55 -4.80
N LEU A 215 20.72 5.48 -4.06
CA LEU A 215 19.73 4.47 -3.74
C LEU A 215 19.12 4.74 -2.37
N GLU A 216 17.92 4.24 -2.14
CA GLU A 216 17.18 4.27 -0.89
C GLU A 216 16.48 2.93 -0.67
N VAL A 217 16.13 2.63 0.57
CA VAL A 217 15.38 1.42 0.90
C VAL A 217 13.96 1.83 1.25
N ALA A 218 13.02 1.30 0.47
CA ALA A 218 11.60 1.56 0.60
C ALA A 218 10.91 0.33 1.17
N HIS A 219 10.05 0.52 2.17
CA HIS A 219 9.15 -0.52 2.60
C HIS A 219 8.13 -0.85 1.50
N ILE A 220 7.78 -2.12 1.35
CA ILE A 220 6.77 -2.56 0.38
C ILE A 220 5.38 -2.15 0.86
N LEU A 221 5.06 -2.43 2.11
CA LEU A 221 3.89 -1.86 2.79
C LEU A 221 4.31 -0.88 3.89
N PRO A 222 3.67 0.30 3.99
CA PRO A 222 4.11 1.37 4.88
C PRO A 222 3.79 1.08 6.36
N TYR A 223 4.59 1.69 7.23
CA TYR A 223 4.47 1.68 8.70
C TYR A 223 3.19 2.34 9.27
N ALA A 224 2.33 2.91 8.42
CA ALA A 224 1.16 3.71 8.84
C ALA A 224 0.22 3.01 9.82
N PHE A 225 0.23 1.68 9.82
CA PHE A 225 -0.73 0.85 10.53
C PHE A 225 -0.31 0.43 11.95
N THR A 226 0.94 0.66 12.34
CA THR A 226 1.45 0.19 13.64
C THR A 226 1.61 1.31 14.68
N LYS A 227 1.73 2.57 14.25
CA LYS A 227 1.99 3.72 15.12
C LYS A 227 0.76 4.24 15.90
N GLU A 228 -0.44 3.74 15.63
CA GLU A 228 -1.65 4.29 16.24
C GLU A 228 -1.75 3.98 17.74
N GLU A 229 -1.50 4.94 18.62
CA GLU A 229 -1.63 4.73 20.08
C GLU A 229 -3.06 4.29 20.50
N ASN A 230 -4.08 4.65 19.72
CA ASN A 230 -5.46 4.22 19.95
C ASN A 230 -5.70 2.77 19.48
N ALA A 231 -6.05 1.89 20.42
CA ALA A 231 -6.39 0.50 20.15
C ALA A 231 -7.59 0.31 19.20
N GLU A 232 -8.56 1.22 19.19
CA GLU A 232 -9.72 1.14 18.30
C GLU A 232 -9.37 1.48 16.85
N SER A 233 -8.54 2.51 16.65
CA SER A 233 -8.03 2.89 15.32
C SER A 233 -7.19 1.75 14.74
N ARG A 234 -6.29 1.18 15.56
CA ARG A 234 -5.48 0.02 15.16
C ARG A 234 -6.35 -1.18 14.76
N LYS A 235 -7.41 -1.47 15.52
CA LYS A 235 -8.36 -2.54 15.16
C LYS A 235 -9.04 -2.28 13.83
N ALA A 236 -9.50 -1.05 13.57
CA ALA A 236 -10.12 -0.66 12.30
C ALA A 236 -9.14 -0.77 11.13
N THR A 237 -7.90 -0.34 11.32
CA THR A 237 -6.79 -0.49 10.39
C THR A 237 -6.53 -1.98 10.03
N ILE A 238 -6.37 -2.85 11.03
CA ILE A 238 -6.13 -4.28 10.83
C ILE A 238 -7.29 -4.90 10.06
N ALA A 239 -8.51 -4.56 10.46
CA ALA A 239 -9.73 -4.95 9.81
C ALA A 239 -9.78 -4.57 8.32
N MET A 240 -9.39 -3.35 7.99
CA MET A 240 -9.35 -2.84 6.61
C MET A 240 -8.24 -3.48 5.78
N LEU A 241 -7.14 -3.88 6.39
CA LEU A 241 -6.15 -4.67 5.68
C LEU A 241 -6.65 -6.09 5.42
N ASN A 242 -7.39 -6.68 6.36
CA ASN A 242 -7.92 -8.03 6.21
C ASN A 242 -8.97 -8.16 5.09
N ILE A 243 -9.65 -7.07 4.69
CA ILE A 243 -10.52 -7.08 3.50
C ILE A 243 -9.73 -7.08 2.18
N LEU A 244 -8.46 -6.69 2.20
CA LEU A 244 -7.56 -6.76 1.04
C LEU A 244 -6.72 -8.04 1.07
N ASP A 245 -6.06 -8.34 2.19
CA ASP A 245 -5.23 -9.52 2.36
C ASP A 245 -5.29 -10.04 3.80
N SER A 246 -6.00 -11.15 3.98
CA SER A 246 -6.30 -11.79 5.26
C SER A 246 -5.04 -12.23 5.99
N SER A 247 -4.83 -11.75 7.21
CA SER A 247 -3.66 -12.09 8.05
C SER A 247 -2.34 -11.48 7.56
N VAL A 248 -2.37 -10.48 6.68
CA VAL A 248 -1.14 -9.77 6.28
C VAL A 248 -0.47 -9.09 7.48
N MET A 249 -1.25 -8.67 8.47
CA MET A 249 -0.72 -8.06 9.70
C MET A 249 0.19 -8.99 10.50
N GLN A 250 -0.06 -10.31 10.47
CA GLN A 250 0.86 -11.28 11.09
C GLN A 250 2.24 -11.30 10.44
N ILE A 251 2.35 -10.77 9.21
CA ILE A 251 3.60 -10.63 8.45
C ILE A 251 4.18 -9.22 8.61
N ILE A 252 3.45 -8.22 9.11
CA ILE A 252 3.96 -6.84 9.17
C ILE A 252 3.84 -6.22 10.57
N GLU A 253 3.67 -7.03 11.61
CA GLU A 253 3.62 -6.56 13.00
C GLU A 253 4.95 -6.74 13.74
N GLY A 254 5.19 -5.86 14.71
CA GLY A 254 6.27 -6.01 15.69
C GLY A 254 7.68 -5.88 15.12
N ALA A 255 8.60 -6.65 15.68
CA ALA A 255 10.02 -6.70 15.29
C ALA A 255 10.25 -7.07 13.81
N ASP A 256 9.24 -7.64 13.15
CA ASP A 256 9.35 -8.14 11.78
C ASP A 256 9.10 -7.05 10.71
N MET A 257 8.57 -5.89 11.12
CA MET A 257 8.33 -4.73 10.25
C MET A 257 9.59 -4.21 9.53
N HIS A 258 10.73 -4.23 10.21
CA HIS A 258 12.01 -3.75 9.67
C HIS A 258 12.86 -4.89 9.09
N ARG A 259 12.21 -5.95 8.59
CA ARG A 259 12.91 -7.05 7.94
C ARG A 259 13.05 -6.83 6.43
N PRO A 260 14.12 -7.39 5.83
CA PRO A 260 14.36 -7.28 4.40
C PRO A 260 13.20 -7.71 3.51
N TYR A 261 12.37 -8.68 3.91
CA TYR A 261 11.25 -9.12 3.06
C TYR A 261 10.17 -8.06 2.84
N ASN A 262 10.00 -7.07 3.74
CA ASN A 262 9.09 -5.94 3.55
C ASN A 262 9.83 -4.71 2.99
N ALA A 263 11.00 -4.87 2.36
CA ALA A 263 11.75 -3.73 1.84
C ALA A 263 12.50 -4.04 0.55
N ILE A 264 12.65 -3.03 -0.31
CA ILE A 264 13.35 -3.10 -1.59
C ILE A 264 14.25 -1.89 -1.81
N THR A 265 15.36 -2.09 -2.52
CA THR A 265 16.29 -1.02 -2.90
C THR A 265 15.82 -0.34 -4.19
N LEU A 266 15.63 0.98 -4.13
CA LEU A 266 15.13 1.80 -5.25
C LEU A 266 16.02 3.04 -5.43
N SER A 267 16.09 3.56 -6.65
CA SER A 267 16.57 4.93 -6.87
C SER A 267 15.56 5.93 -6.30
N LEU A 268 16.00 7.16 -6.01
CA LEU A 268 15.14 8.21 -5.45
C LEU A 268 13.82 8.38 -6.23
N GLU A 269 13.90 8.45 -7.55
CA GLU A 269 12.72 8.60 -8.42
C GLU A 269 11.79 7.39 -8.32
N MET A 270 12.35 6.17 -8.37
CA MET A 270 11.54 4.95 -8.30
C MET A 270 10.91 4.76 -6.94
N ARG A 271 11.61 5.14 -5.85
CA ARG A 271 11.03 5.17 -4.50
C ARG A 271 9.78 6.04 -4.47
N GLN A 272 9.86 7.27 -4.96
CA GLN A 272 8.73 8.21 -4.92
C GLN A 272 7.52 7.65 -5.67
N ARG A 273 7.75 7.11 -6.88
CA ARG A 273 6.69 6.52 -7.71
C ARG A 273 6.12 5.23 -7.10
N PHE A 274 6.96 4.39 -6.52
CA PHE A 274 6.54 3.17 -5.83
C PHE A 274 5.71 3.49 -4.58
N GLY A 275 6.14 4.48 -3.77
CA GLY A 275 5.37 4.95 -2.63
C GLY A 275 4.03 5.58 -3.02
N GLN A 276 3.94 6.23 -4.19
CA GLN A 276 2.67 6.75 -4.70
C GLN A 276 1.78 5.68 -5.36
N PHE A 277 2.19 4.42 -5.34
CA PHE A 277 1.54 3.30 -6.05
C PHE A 277 1.41 3.53 -7.57
N HIS A 278 2.29 4.34 -8.15
CA HIS A 278 2.36 4.55 -9.60
C HIS A 278 3.12 3.44 -10.32
N VAL A 279 4.03 2.76 -9.62
CA VAL A 279 4.82 1.63 -10.13
C VAL A 279 4.47 0.38 -9.33
N PHE A 280 4.25 -0.74 -10.02
CA PHE A 280 3.79 -1.98 -9.40
C PHE A 280 4.48 -3.20 -10.03
N PHE A 281 4.46 -4.32 -9.30
CA PHE A 281 5.13 -5.57 -9.64
C PHE A 281 4.08 -6.66 -9.90
N GLU A 282 4.12 -7.26 -11.09
CA GLU A 282 3.29 -8.42 -11.45
C GLU A 282 4.20 -9.65 -11.55
N ARG A 283 3.96 -10.66 -10.72
CA ARG A 283 4.73 -11.89 -10.78
C ARG A 283 4.45 -12.61 -12.10
N ILE A 284 5.51 -13.05 -12.78
CA ILE A 284 5.40 -13.92 -13.94
C ILE A 284 5.38 -15.37 -13.43
N VAL A 285 4.31 -16.11 -13.74
CA VAL A 285 4.08 -17.48 -13.28
C VAL A 285 4.04 -18.40 -14.50
N ASP A 286 5.20 -18.57 -15.13
CA ASP A 286 5.40 -19.53 -16.23
C ASP A 286 6.41 -20.60 -15.80
N ALA A 287 6.25 -21.83 -16.31
CA ALA A 287 7.08 -22.98 -15.91
C ALA A 287 8.58 -22.76 -16.16
N ASP A 288 8.93 -21.97 -17.18
CA ASP A 288 10.32 -21.70 -17.58
C ASP A 288 10.89 -20.40 -16.98
N THR A 289 10.09 -19.66 -16.20
CA THR A 289 10.53 -18.39 -15.62
C THR A 289 11.16 -18.61 -14.24
N PRO A 290 12.32 -17.98 -13.95
CA PRO A 290 12.93 -18.07 -12.64
C PRO A 290 11.99 -17.63 -11.50
N PRO A 291 12.15 -18.17 -10.28
CA PRO A 291 11.46 -17.65 -9.10
C PRO A 291 11.75 -16.15 -8.89
N HIS A 292 10.82 -15.44 -8.26
CA HIS A 292 10.92 -13.99 -8.01
C HIS A 292 11.17 -13.14 -9.27
N THR A 293 10.64 -13.57 -10.41
CA THR A 293 10.61 -12.75 -11.62
C THR A 293 9.29 -11.99 -11.73
N TYR A 294 9.41 -10.69 -12.04
CA TYR A 294 8.30 -9.75 -12.12
C TYR A 294 8.35 -8.97 -13.42
N ARG A 295 7.18 -8.76 -14.01
CA ARG A 295 6.91 -7.67 -14.94
C ARG A 295 6.60 -6.43 -14.10
N ILE A 296 7.44 -5.42 -14.20
CA ILE A 296 7.27 -4.16 -13.48
C ILE A 296 6.72 -3.14 -14.46
N ASN A 297 5.63 -2.48 -14.08
CA ASN A 297 4.92 -1.55 -14.94
C ASN A 297 4.55 -0.26 -14.17
N SER A 298 4.03 0.73 -14.89
CA SER A 298 3.66 2.03 -14.34
C SER A 298 2.34 2.51 -14.91
N PHE A 299 1.55 3.18 -14.07
CA PHE A 299 0.32 3.86 -14.48
C PHE A 299 0.59 5.25 -15.11
N LEU A 300 1.84 5.72 -15.10
CA LEU A 300 2.20 7.03 -15.65
C LEU A 300 2.41 6.97 -17.18
N PRO A 301 1.76 7.85 -17.97
CA PRO A 301 1.70 7.75 -19.42
C PRO A 301 3.02 8.01 -20.18
N PHE A 302 4.02 8.62 -19.53
CA PHE A 302 5.29 9.01 -20.15
C PHE A 302 6.51 8.25 -19.63
N SER A 303 6.28 7.07 -19.03
CA SER A 303 7.36 6.30 -18.45
C SER A 303 7.97 5.33 -19.47
N ASN A 304 8.74 5.87 -20.43
CA ASN A 304 9.36 5.12 -21.54
C ASN A 304 10.26 3.95 -21.11
N GLN A 305 10.65 3.90 -19.84
CA GLN A 305 11.40 2.82 -19.25
C GLN A 305 10.55 1.58 -18.90
N PHE A 306 9.22 1.63 -18.95
CA PHE A 306 8.33 0.50 -18.61
C PHE A 306 7.58 -0.06 -19.83
N PRO A 307 7.18 -1.35 -19.80
CA PRO A 307 7.45 -2.32 -18.74
C PRO A 307 8.90 -2.82 -18.74
N VAL A 308 9.41 -3.25 -17.58
CA VAL A 308 10.67 -4.00 -17.48
C VAL A 308 10.43 -5.36 -16.85
N THR A 309 11.22 -6.36 -17.24
CA THR A 309 11.25 -7.66 -16.56
C THR A 309 12.47 -7.73 -15.65
N ARG A 310 12.26 -8.14 -14.40
CA ARG A 310 13.30 -8.23 -13.38
C ARG A 310 13.16 -9.50 -12.58
N THR A 311 14.25 -10.23 -12.44
CA THR A 311 14.39 -11.31 -11.46
C THR A 311 15.05 -10.71 -10.23
N LEU A 312 14.33 -10.69 -9.11
CA LEU A 312 14.87 -10.13 -7.87
C LEU A 312 15.89 -11.10 -7.27
N SER A 313 17.03 -10.54 -6.88
CA SER A 313 18.13 -11.30 -6.28
C SER A 313 17.70 -11.97 -4.98
N THR A 314 18.15 -13.20 -4.78
CA THR A 314 18.02 -13.93 -3.52
C THR A 314 19.39 -14.04 -2.87
N TYR A 315 19.43 -14.05 -1.53
CA TYR A 315 20.67 -14.21 -0.78
C TYR A 315 20.43 -15.22 0.37
N PRO A 316 21.34 -16.18 0.64
CA PRO A 316 21.05 -17.26 1.59
C PRO A 316 20.71 -16.81 3.01
N SER A 317 21.27 -15.69 3.46
CA SER A 317 21.10 -15.16 4.82
C SER A 317 20.23 -13.89 4.90
N ILE A 318 19.61 -13.46 3.79
CA ILE A 318 18.80 -12.24 3.75
C ILE A 318 17.50 -12.54 3.01
N ASP A 319 16.37 -12.37 3.70
CA ASP A 319 15.07 -12.70 3.15
C ASP A 319 14.79 -11.95 1.82
N PRO A 320 14.27 -12.65 0.80
CA PRO A 320 13.86 -12.01 -0.44
C PRO A 320 12.65 -11.09 -0.21
N PRO A 321 12.43 -10.10 -1.09
CA PRO A 321 11.19 -9.31 -1.08
C PRO A 321 9.97 -10.23 -1.13
N SER A 322 9.03 -10.02 -0.21
CA SER A 322 7.85 -10.87 -0.10
C SER A 322 6.95 -10.71 -1.33
N GLU A 323 6.72 -11.83 -2.02
CA GLU A 323 5.85 -11.89 -3.19
C GLU A 323 4.42 -11.47 -2.83
N ARG A 324 3.97 -11.84 -1.63
CA ARG A 324 2.65 -11.50 -1.11
C ARG A 324 2.49 -10.00 -0.87
N LEU A 325 3.52 -9.37 -0.29
CA LEU A 325 3.48 -7.92 -0.05
C LEU A 325 3.54 -7.13 -1.35
N LEU A 326 4.34 -7.58 -2.33
CA LEU A 326 4.37 -6.98 -3.67
C LEU A 326 3.03 -7.13 -4.39
N ALA A 327 2.37 -8.28 -4.27
CA ALA A 327 1.05 -8.51 -4.84
C ALA A 327 -0.01 -7.59 -4.20
N LEU A 328 0.01 -7.43 -2.88
CA LEU A 328 -0.89 -6.50 -2.19
C LEU A 328 -0.61 -5.04 -2.57
N HIS A 329 0.67 -4.63 -2.65
CA HIS A 329 1.03 -3.30 -3.15
C HIS A 329 0.49 -3.05 -4.57
N SER A 330 0.64 -4.05 -5.46
CA SER A 330 0.10 -4.00 -6.83
C SER A 330 -1.43 -3.89 -6.83
N ALA A 331 -2.13 -4.68 -6.01
CA ALA A 331 -3.58 -4.62 -5.86
C ALA A 331 -4.06 -3.21 -5.44
N ILE A 332 -3.43 -2.63 -4.42
CA ILE A 332 -3.72 -1.26 -3.96
C ILE A 332 -3.50 -0.25 -5.09
N GLY A 333 -2.40 -0.35 -5.84
CA GLY A 333 -2.12 0.53 -6.97
C GLY A 333 -3.19 0.46 -8.06
N HIS A 334 -3.66 -0.74 -8.41
CA HIS A 334 -4.75 -0.90 -9.37
C HIS A 334 -6.06 -0.29 -8.88
N ILE A 335 -6.42 -0.52 -7.61
CA ILE A 335 -7.63 0.06 -7.01
C ILE A 335 -7.57 1.60 -7.09
N LEU A 336 -6.45 2.19 -6.66
CA LEU A 336 -6.24 3.64 -6.66
C LEU A 336 -6.28 4.22 -8.08
N HIS A 337 -5.66 3.55 -9.04
CA HIS A 337 -5.60 4.02 -10.42
C HIS A 337 -6.96 3.92 -11.13
N LEU A 338 -7.59 2.74 -11.10
CA LEU A 338 -8.80 2.45 -11.86
C LEU A 338 -10.03 3.17 -11.32
N SER A 339 -10.09 3.47 -10.01
CA SER A 339 -11.17 4.26 -9.40
C SER A 339 -10.98 5.78 -9.54
N GLY A 340 -9.78 6.23 -9.90
CA GLY A 340 -9.39 7.65 -9.86
C GLY A 340 -9.04 8.17 -8.45
N ALA A 341 -9.17 7.34 -7.41
CA ALA A 341 -8.85 7.70 -6.03
C ALA A 341 -7.41 8.18 -5.86
N GLY A 342 -6.46 7.60 -6.59
CA GLY A 342 -5.06 8.00 -6.52
C GLY A 342 -4.85 9.46 -6.92
N ALA A 343 -5.40 9.86 -8.07
CA ALA A 343 -5.32 11.24 -8.55
C ALA A 343 -6.05 12.21 -7.60
N TYR A 344 -7.20 11.80 -7.08
CA TYR A 344 -7.95 12.57 -6.08
C TYR A 344 -7.11 12.85 -4.81
N ILE A 345 -6.49 11.80 -4.23
CA ILE A 345 -5.63 11.94 -3.04
C ILE A 345 -4.43 12.85 -3.34
N GLU A 346 -3.84 12.75 -4.53
CA GLU A 346 -2.70 13.59 -4.92
C GLU A 346 -3.05 15.07 -4.92
N ILE A 347 -4.20 15.40 -5.50
CA ILE A 347 -4.74 16.75 -5.51
C ILE A 347 -4.99 17.24 -4.08
N LEU A 348 -5.63 16.40 -3.26
CA LEU A 348 -5.93 16.71 -1.87
C LEU A 348 -4.68 17.01 -1.05
N LEU A 349 -3.65 16.15 -1.13
CA LEU A 349 -2.37 16.34 -0.44
C LEU A 349 -1.63 17.59 -0.93
N ARG A 350 -1.66 17.86 -2.24
CA ARG A 350 -1.04 19.06 -2.81
C ARG A 350 -1.71 20.35 -2.31
N ASP A 351 -3.05 20.36 -2.26
CA ASP A 351 -3.81 21.52 -1.79
C ASP A 351 -3.58 21.76 -0.29
N MET A 352 -3.39 20.70 0.51
CA MET A 352 -2.96 20.82 1.91
C MET A 352 -1.59 21.49 2.06
N GLU A 353 -0.59 21.02 1.30
CA GLU A 353 0.77 21.54 1.38
C GLU A 353 0.85 23.00 0.93
N ALA A 354 0.03 23.38 -0.06
CA ALA A 354 -0.02 24.74 -0.58
C ALA A 354 -0.86 25.69 0.30
N GLY A 355 -1.64 25.18 1.27
CA GLY A 355 -2.56 25.98 2.08
C GLY A 355 -3.65 26.67 1.25
N VAL A 356 -3.97 26.11 0.07
CA VAL A 356 -4.88 26.73 -0.90
C VAL A 356 -6.32 26.38 -0.55
N VAL A 357 -7.12 27.42 -0.30
CA VAL A 357 -8.58 27.33 -0.37
C VAL A 357 -8.97 27.76 -1.78
N ARG A 358 -9.41 26.81 -2.60
CA ARG A 358 -9.92 27.06 -3.95
C ARG A 358 -11.12 28.00 -3.90
N GLU A 359 -11.10 29.00 -4.77
CA GLU A 359 -12.12 30.05 -4.86
C GLU A 359 -13.50 29.53 -5.28
N ASP A 360 -13.57 28.35 -5.90
CA ASP A 360 -14.80 27.66 -6.31
C ASP A 360 -15.52 26.93 -5.15
N GLY A 361 -14.94 26.92 -3.95
CA GLY A 361 -15.50 26.23 -2.79
C GLY A 361 -15.31 24.70 -2.81
N SER A 362 -14.59 24.13 -3.77
CA SER A 362 -14.30 22.69 -3.87
C SER A 362 -13.25 22.20 -2.85
N THR A 363 -12.76 23.10 -1.98
CA THR A 363 -11.79 22.74 -0.94
C THR A 363 -12.45 21.87 0.12
N GLN A 364 -12.06 20.59 0.18
CA GLN A 364 -12.58 19.64 1.16
C GLN A 364 -11.90 19.81 2.52
N LEU A 365 -12.15 20.95 3.18
CA LEU A 365 -11.56 21.33 4.47
C LEU A 365 -11.69 20.23 5.54
N GLY A 366 -12.77 19.43 5.52
CA GLY A 366 -12.96 18.29 6.42
C GLY A 366 -11.90 17.19 6.23
N ASP A 367 -11.60 16.85 4.98
CA ASP A 367 -10.60 15.85 4.63
C ASP A 367 -9.18 16.37 4.90
N LEU A 368 -8.90 17.64 4.57
CA LEU A 368 -7.62 18.28 4.90
C LEU A 368 -7.35 18.27 6.41
N LEU A 369 -8.39 18.51 7.23
CA LEU A 369 -8.27 18.46 8.70
C LEU A 369 -8.02 17.03 9.20
N SER A 370 -8.69 16.03 8.62
CA SER A 370 -8.49 14.61 8.94
C SER A 370 -7.05 14.17 8.68
N ILE A 371 -6.52 14.51 7.50
CA ILE A 371 -5.12 14.21 7.14
C ILE A 371 -4.15 14.96 8.05
N ALA A 372 -4.42 16.23 8.36
CA ALA A 372 -3.56 17.02 9.24
C ALA A 372 -3.50 16.43 10.67
N LEU A 373 -4.58 15.82 11.14
CA LEU A 373 -4.62 15.09 12.41
C LEU A 373 -3.86 13.76 12.32
N GLN A 374 -4.03 13.00 11.24
CA GLN A 374 -3.31 11.75 11.00
C GLN A 374 -1.80 11.94 10.79
N MET A 375 -1.39 13.07 10.22
CA MET A 375 0.03 13.42 9.98
C MET A 375 0.76 14.00 11.19
N LYS A 376 0.04 14.43 12.24
CA LYS A 376 0.61 15.01 13.46
C LYS A 376 0.89 13.98 14.57
N GLY A 377 0.44 12.75 14.41
CA GLY A 377 0.79 11.60 15.26
C GLY A 377 2.04 10.89 14.76
#